data_AF-A0A8K0S013-F1
#
_entry.id   AF-A0A8K0S013-F1
#
_cell.length_a   1.000
_cell.length_b   1.000
_cell.length_c   1.000
_cell.angle_alpha   90.00
_cell.angle_beta   90.00
_cell.angle_gamma   90.00
#
_symmetry.space_group_name_H-M   'P 1'
#
loop_
_entity.id
_entity.type
_entity.pdbx_description
1 polymer ?
#
loop_
_entity_poly.entity_id
_entity_poly.type
_entity_poly.pdbx_seq_one_letter_code
_entity_poly.pdbx_strand_id
1 'polypeptide(L)'
;MKLALPTMVFSLSLLGAVDASRIELDVTTGPGIIPVYSSSYYDDKGKYYALGAFNDGCRKTEYDWIKQICIDSGKERAHVIYSGGSRNCYKVTKHTSKLCGGFSGCWGGVCNRCWNYVYSKTACTWKRADGADDTQTPTGEQEST
;
A
#
# COMPACT_ATOMS: atom_id res chain seq x y z
N MET A 1 12.86 59.64 8.41
CA MET A 1 12.58 58.45 7.57
C MET A 1 12.41 57.26 8.50
N LYS A 2 11.31 56.51 8.38
CA LYS A 2 10.95 55.41 9.27
C LYS A 2 10.88 54.14 8.41
N LEU A 3 11.90 53.28 8.52
CA LEU A 3 11.92 52.01 7.78
C LEU A 3 10.99 51.01 8.50
N ALA A 4 9.92 50.60 7.82
CA ALA A 4 9.10 49.47 8.22
C ALA A 4 9.57 48.24 7.42
N LEU A 5 9.98 47.18 8.12
CA LEU A 5 10.30 45.88 7.52
C LEU A 5 9.04 45.01 7.51
N PRO A 6 8.73 44.31 6.40
CA PRO A 6 7.62 43.37 6.37
C PRO A 6 8.04 42.06 7.05
N THR A 7 7.38 41.72 8.16
CA THR A 7 7.53 40.43 8.84
C THR A 7 6.79 39.37 8.03
N MET A 8 7.50 38.58 7.22
CA MET A 8 6.92 37.37 6.64
C MET A 8 6.77 36.30 7.71
N VAL A 9 5.53 36.01 8.10
CA VAL A 9 5.20 34.85 8.92
C VAL A 9 5.04 33.66 7.99
N PHE A 10 6.07 32.82 7.93
CA PHE A 10 6.01 31.55 7.22
C PHE A 10 5.33 30.53 8.15
N SER A 11 4.01 30.42 8.06
CA SER A 11 3.24 29.41 8.77
C SER A 11 3.56 28.03 8.18
N LEU A 12 4.52 27.30 8.76
CA LEU A 12 4.63 25.86 8.54
C LEU A 12 3.41 25.20 9.18
N SER A 13 2.39 24.95 8.38
CA SER A 13 1.35 23.98 8.72
C SER A 13 2.03 22.63 8.89
N LEU A 14 2.22 22.18 10.13
CA LEU A 14 2.54 20.79 10.45
C LEU A 14 1.38 19.93 9.93
N LEU A 15 1.51 19.44 8.71
CA LEU A 15 0.74 18.30 8.22
C LEU A 15 1.12 17.14 9.14
N GLY A 16 0.31 16.90 10.16
CA GLY A 16 0.35 15.65 10.90
C GLY A 16 0.34 14.54 9.87
N ALA A 17 1.33 13.66 9.91
CA ALA A 17 1.37 12.49 9.06
C ALA A 17 0.14 11.65 9.39
N VAL A 18 -0.97 11.88 8.67
CA VAL A 18 -2.03 10.90 8.59
C VAL A 18 -1.37 9.68 7.96
N ASP A 19 -1.27 8.59 8.72
CA ASP A 19 -0.78 7.32 8.18
C ASP A 19 -1.70 6.96 7.02
N ALA A 20 -1.24 7.18 5.79
CA ALA A 20 -2.01 6.79 4.62
C ALA A 20 -2.15 5.27 4.63
N SER A 21 -3.35 4.77 4.31
CA SER A 21 -3.59 3.35 4.12
C SER A 21 -2.52 2.72 3.24
N ARG A 22 -2.21 1.46 3.52
CA ARG A 22 -1.15 0.71 2.84
C ARG A 22 -1.49 -0.77 2.79
N ILE A 23 -0.87 -1.45 1.84
CA ILE A 23 -0.87 -2.92 1.77
C ILE A 23 0.54 -3.37 2.12
N GLU A 24 0.65 -4.41 2.93
CA GLU A 24 1.91 -5.09 3.18
C GLU A 24 1.84 -6.50 2.62
N LEU A 25 2.91 -6.92 1.94
CA LEU A 25 3.08 -8.27 1.41
C LEU A 25 4.36 -8.85 2.00
N ASP A 26 4.21 -9.94 2.75
CA ASP A 26 5.30 -10.74 3.27
C ASP A 26 5.51 -11.96 2.37
N VAL A 27 6.77 -12.21 2.01
CA VAL A 27 7.17 -13.35 1.18
C VAL A 27 8.31 -14.10 1.86
N THR A 28 8.12 -15.37 2.13
CA THR A 28 9.20 -16.26 2.62
C THR A 28 9.68 -17.12 1.48
N THR A 29 10.97 -16.98 1.16
CA THR A 29 11.72 -17.80 0.18
C THR A 29 12.77 -18.61 0.92
N GLY A 30 13.25 -19.72 0.37
CA GLY A 30 14.28 -20.51 1.06
C GLY A 30 14.52 -21.87 0.41
N PRO A 31 14.98 -22.88 1.16
CA PRO A 31 15.21 -24.24 0.64
C PRO A 31 13.94 -24.94 0.18
N GLY A 32 12.76 -24.48 0.59
CA GLY A 32 11.48 -24.94 0.02
C GLY A 32 11.29 -24.43 -1.41
N ILE A 33 10.74 -25.27 -2.28
CA ILE A 33 10.50 -24.94 -3.69
C ILE A 33 9.31 -23.99 -3.92
N ILE A 34 8.44 -23.81 -2.93
CA ILE A 34 7.25 -22.97 -3.02
C ILE A 34 7.39 -21.81 -2.03
N PRO A 35 7.44 -20.55 -2.48
CA PRO A 35 7.43 -19.42 -1.57
C PRO A 35 6.10 -19.31 -0.83
N VAL A 36 6.16 -18.86 0.42
CA VAL A 36 4.98 -18.64 1.26
C VAL A 36 4.68 -17.15 1.30
N TYR A 37 3.42 -16.78 1.08
CA TYR A 37 2.99 -15.39 1.01
C TYR A 37 1.94 -15.09 2.08
N SER A 38 1.96 -13.86 2.59
CA SER A 38 0.86 -13.29 3.37
C SER A 38 0.68 -11.83 2.98
N SER A 39 -0.56 -11.41 2.80
CA SER A 39 -0.89 -10.01 2.57
C SER A 39 -1.77 -9.45 3.67
N SER A 40 -1.63 -8.15 3.88
CA SER A 40 -2.31 -7.40 4.92
C SER A 40 -2.69 -6.02 4.39
N TYR A 41 -3.84 -5.50 4.83
CA TYR A 41 -4.24 -4.13 4.58
C TYR A 41 -4.25 -3.36 5.90
N TYR A 42 -3.73 -2.14 5.87
CA TYR A 42 -3.80 -1.19 6.97
C TYR A 42 -4.64 0.00 6.51
N ASP A 43 -5.68 0.35 7.27
CA ASP A 43 -6.48 1.54 6.99
C ASP A 43 -5.74 2.83 7.36
N ASP A 44 -6.36 3.98 7.09
CA ASP A 44 -5.76 5.30 7.35
C ASP A 44 -5.61 5.61 8.87
N LYS A 45 -6.09 4.70 9.75
CA LYS A 45 -5.89 4.75 11.21
C LYS A 45 -4.83 3.73 11.66
N GLY A 46 -4.18 3.04 10.73
CA GLY A 46 -3.22 1.98 11.00
C GLY A 46 -3.84 0.68 11.50
N LYS A 47 -5.17 0.51 11.43
CA LYS A 47 -5.80 -0.75 11.86
C LYS A 47 -5.51 -1.85 10.84
N TYR A 48 -5.10 -3.01 11.36
CA TYR A 48 -4.72 -4.18 10.61
C TYR A 48 -5.91 -5.03 10.17
N TYR A 49 -5.87 -5.49 8.91
CA TYR A 49 -6.82 -6.43 8.32
C TYR A 49 -6.05 -7.50 7.53
N ALA A 50 -6.28 -8.77 7.87
CA ALA A 50 -5.60 -9.87 7.21
C ALA A 50 -6.24 -10.15 5.84
N LEU A 51 -5.43 -10.26 4.80
CA LEU A 51 -5.89 -10.66 3.45
C LEU A 51 -5.55 -12.13 3.14
N GLY A 52 -4.72 -12.75 3.98
CA GLY A 52 -4.31 -14.15 3.87
C GLY A 52 -3.23 -14.40 2.82
N ALA A 53 -3.11 -15.66 2.39
CA ALA A 53 -2.13 -16.10 1.40
C ALA A 53 -2.53 -15.64 -0.01
N PHE A 54 -2.08 -14.43 -0.34
CA PHE A 54 -2.40 -13.72 -1.57
C PHE A 54 -1.26 -12.77 -1.90
N ASN A 55 -0.75 -12.80 -3.13
CA ASN A 55 0.29 -11.89 -3.60
C ASN A 55 0.07 -11.45 -5.05
N ASP A 56 -0.91 -12.03 -5.75
CA ASP A 56 -1.20 -11.68 -7.12
C ASP A 56 -2.66 -11.96 -7.49
N GLY A 57 -3.17 -11.21 -8.45
CA GLY A 57 -4.54 -11.24 -8.94
C GLY A 57 -5.48 -10.34 -8.15
N CYS A 58 -6.78 -10.60 -8.29
CA CYS A 58 -7.85 -9.84 -7.64
C CYS A 58 -8.73 -10.77 -6.80
N ARG A 59 -9.08 -10.37 -5.58
CA ARG A 59 -9.95 -11.15 -4.69
C ARG A 59 -10.97 -10.27 -3.99
N LYS A 60 -12.14 -10.83 -3.75
CA LYS A 60 -13.09 -10.27 -2.78
C LYS A 60 -12.56 -10.51 -1.38
N THR A 61 -12.87 -9.60 -0.47
CA THR A 61 -12.55 -9.76 0.95
C THR A 61 -13.79 -10.18 1.72
N GLU A 62 -13.58 -10.67 2.94
CA GLU A 62 -14.64 -10.90 3.92
C GLU A 62 -15.19 -9.58 4.51
N TYR A 63 -14.44 -8.49 4.39
CA TYR A 63 -14.82 -7.17 4.89
C TYR A 63 -15.87 -6.52 4.00
N ASP A 64 -17.00 -6.13 4.58
CA ASP A 64 -18.15 -5.52 3.90
C ASP A 64 -17.85 -4.15 3.28
N TRP A 65 -16.88 -3.40 3.81
CA TRP A 65 -16.45 -2.10 3.29
C TRP A 65 -15.41 -2.19 2.17
N ILE A 66 -14.78 -3.35 1.95
CA ILE A 66 -13.90 -3.61 0.80
C ILE A 66 -14.61 -4.56 -0.17
N LYS A 67 -14.87 -4.09 -1.38
CA LYS A 67 -15.45 -4.92 -2.43
C LYS A 67 -14.41 -5.87 -3.03
N GLN A 68 -13.21 -5.35 -3.28
CA GLN A 68 -12.15 -6.08 -3.96
C GLN A 68 -10.77 -5.49 -3.66
N ILE A 69 -9.77 -6.36 -3.54
CA ILE A 69 -8.35 -5.98 -3.54
C ILE A 69 -7.66 -6.70 -4.69
N CYS A 70 -6.80 -5.98 -5.39
CA CYS A 70 -5.95 -6.53 -6.42
C CYS A 70 -4.48 -6.21 -6.12
N ILE A 71 -3.61 -7.21 -6.23
CA ILE A 71 -2.16 -7.06 -6.16
C ILE A 71 -1.59 -7.59 -7.47
N ASP A 72 -0.67 -6.85 -8.06
CA ASP A 72 0.10 -7.23 -9.25
C ASP A 72 1.57 -7.15 -8.83
N SER A 73 2.07 -8.26 -8.28
CA SER A 73 3.41 -8.31 -7.69
C SER A 73 4.49 -8.10 -8.74
N GLY A 74 4.26 -8.61 -9.95
CA GLY A 74 5.18 -8.46 -11.08
C GLY A 74 5.34 -7.01 -11.57
N LYS A 75 4.38 -6.13 -11.26
CA LYS A 75 4.44 -4.69 -11.58
C LYS A 75 4.44 -3.79 -10.35
N GLU A 76 4.67 -4.36 -9.16
CA GLU A 76 4.80 -3.63 -7.90
C GLU A 76 3.65 -2.65 -7.64
N ARG A 77 2.43 -3.03 -7.99
CA ARG A 77 1.24 -2.18 -7.87
C ARG A 77 0.06 -2.94 -7.30
N ALA A 78 -0.85 -2.20 -6.67
CA ALA A 78 -2.08 -2.77 -6.12
C ALA A 78 -3.21 -1.75 -6.18
N HIS A 79 -4.46 -2.20 -6.01
CA HIS A 79 -5.59 -1.32 -5.78
C HIS A 79 -6.63 -1.95 -4.87
N VAL A 80 -7.38 -1.10 -4.17
CA VAL A 80 -8.53 -1.48 -3.35
C VAL A 80 -9.74 -0.76 -3.90
N ILE A 81 -10.81 -1.51 -4.18
CA ILE A 81 -12.12 -0.98 -4.52
C ILE A 81 -13.00 -1.16 -3.28
N TYR A 82 -13.49 -0.06 -2.75
CA TYR A 82 -14.39 -0.05 -1.60
C TYR A 82 -15.83 -0.31 -2.05
N SER A 83 -16.68 -0.75 -1.13
CA SER A 83 -18.09 -1.06 -1.45
C SER A 83 -18.89 0.16 -1.89
N GLY A 84 -18.47 1.37 -1.51
CA GLY A 84 -19.01 2.64 -2.03
C GLY A 84 -18.55 3.00 -3.44
N GLY A 85 -17.72 2.17 -4.10
CA GLY A 85 -17.24 2.39 -5.46
C GLY A 85 -15.98 3.25 -5.58
N SER A 86 -15.51 3.85 -4.48
CA SER A 86 -14.22 4.54 -4.46
C SER A 86 -13.07 3.56 -4.63
N ARG A 87 -11.96 4.06 -5.17
CA ARG A 87 -10.77 3.26 -5.46
C ARG A 87 -9.52 3.95 -4.93
N ASN A 88 -8.70 3.20 -4.21
CA ASN A 88 -7.35 3.61 -3.86
C ASN A 88 -6.33 2.77 -4.63
N CYS A 89 -5.27 3.41 -5.09
CA CYS A 89 -4.17 2.76 -5.79
C CYS A 89 -2.91 2.81 -4.95
N TYR A 90 -2.07 1.80 -5.13
CA TYR A 90 -0.87 1.63 -4.36
C TYR A 90 0.28 1.20 -5.27
N LYS A 91 1.50 1.58 -4.88
CA LYS A 91 2.74 1.08 -5.47
C LYS A 91 3.70 0.70 -4.36
N VAL A 92 4.60 -0.24 -4.63
CA VAL A 92 5.70 -0.52 -3.69
C VAL A 92 6.53 0.76 -3.52
N THR A 93 6.69 1.18 -2.28
CA THR A 93 7.55 2.32 -1.91
C THR A 93 8.70 1.90 -1.03
N LYS A 94 8.58 0.76 -0.36
CA LYS A 94 9.63 0.18 0.48
C LYS A 94 9.60 -1.33 0.33
N HIS A 95 10.78 -1.94 0.33
CA HIS A 95 10.92 -3.37 0.57
C HIS A 95 12.13 -3.62 1.47
N THR A 96 12.06 -4.66 2.27
CA THR A 96 13.17 -5.12 3.10
C THR A 96 13.32 -6.62 2.97
N SER A 97 14.52 -7.14 3.25
CA SER A 97 14.72 -8.58 3.37
C SER A 97 15.65 -8.91 4.52
N LYS A 98 15.39 -10.03 5.20
CA LYS A 98 16.23 -10.56 6.26
C LYS A 98 16.19 -12.08 6.26
N LEU A 99 17.23 -12.70 6.81
CA LEU A 99 17.16 -14.12 7.16
C LEU A 99 16.10 -14.31 8.26
N CYS A 100 15.36 -15.41 8.18
CA CYS A 100 14.30 -15.71 9.14
C CYS A 100 14.19 -17.22 9.39
N GLY A 101 13.44 -17.61 10.43
CA GLY A 101 13.30 -19.02 10.82
C GLY A 101 14.49 -19.61 11.57
N GLY A 102 15.55 -18.85 11.84
CA GLY A 102 16.73 -19.33 12.56
C GLY A 102 17.42 -20.50 11.87
N PHE A 103 18.19 -21.29 12.63
CA PHE A 103 18.91 -22.45 12.09
C PHE A 103 17.95 -23.52 11.52
N SER A 104 16.75 -23.68 12.09
CA SER A 104 15.72 -24.60 11.59
C SER A 104 15.12 -24.16 10.25
N GLY A 105 15.29 -22.89 9.85
CA GLY A 105 14.92 -22.38 8.53
C GLY A 105 15.98 -22.65 7.46
N CYS A 106 17.07 -23.33 7.78
CA CYS A 106 18.16 -23.64 6.86
C CYS A 106 18.21 -25.12 6.50
N TRP A 107 18.42 -25.43 5.22
CA TRP A 107 18.59 -26.78 4.73
C TRP A 107 19.54 -26.80 3.54
N GLY A 108 20.50 -27.73 3.52
CA GLY A 108 21.47 -27.85 2.42
C GLY A 108 22.35 -26.60 2.20
N GLY A 109 22.60 -25.81 3.24
CA GLY A 109 23.36 -24.55 3.14
C GLY A 109 22.56 -23.33 2.65
N VAL A 110 21.26 -23.50 2.42
CA VAL A 110 20.34 -22.41 2.04
C VAL A 110 19.39 -22.11 3.19
N CYS A 111 19.27 -20.84 3.58
CA CYS A 111 18.40 -20.39 4.66
C CYS A 111 17.18 -19.62 4.14
N ASN A 112 16.09 -19.69 4.90
CA ASN A 112 14.90 -18.88 4.65
C ASN A 112 15.23 -17.38 4.67
N ARG A 113 14.73 -16.67 3.67
CA ARG A 113 14.73 -15.22 3.57
C ARG A 113 13.31 -14.71 3.51
N CYS A 114 12.99 -13.84 4.47
CA CYS A 114 11.72 -13.15 4.58
C CYS A 114 11.87 -11.77 3.95
N TRP A 115 11.00 -11.49 3.01
CA TRP A 115 10.83 -10.21 2.33
C TRP A 115 9.56 -9.55 2.85
N ASN A 116 9.59 -8.24 3.03
CA ASN A 116 8.42 -7.44 3.31
C ASN A 116 8.37 -6.31 2.29
N TYR A 117 7.23 -6.17 1.60
CA TYR A 117 6.96 -5.14 0.61
C TYR A 117 5.83 -4.25 1.12
N VAL A 118 6.06 -2.94 1.15
CA VAL A 118 5.08 -1.95 1.57
C VAL A 118 4.58 -1.19 0.35
N TYR A 119 3.29 -1.35 0.07
CA TYR A 119 2.55 -0.68 -0.98
C TYR A 119 1.87 0.56 -0.40
N SER A 120 2.36 1.74 -0.70
CA SER A 120 1.76 2.99 -0.23
C SER A 120 0.85 3.61 -1.27
N LYS A 121 -0.13 4.39 -0.80
CA LYS A 121 -1.10 5.07 -1.64
C LYS A 121 -0.43 5.94 -2.71
N THR A 122 -0.93 5.89 -3.92
CA THR A 122 -0.44 6.65 -5.08
C THR A 122 -1.58 6.97 -6.04
N ALA A 123 -1.33 7.83 -7.02
CA ALA A 123 -2.31 8.14 -8.06
C ALA A 123 -2.63 6.89 -8.89
N CYS A 124 -3.89 6.76 -9.28
CA CYS A 124 -4.37 5.61 -10.04
C CYS A 124 -3.93 5.69 -11.51
N THR A 125 -2.95 4.89 -11.90
CA THR A 125 -2.46 4.78 -13.29
C THR A 125 -2.80 3.45 -13.95
N TRP A 126 -3.32 2.48 -13.19
CA TRP A 126 -3.77 1.18 -13.69
C TRP A 126 -5.24 1.24 -14.09
N LYS A 127 -5.64 0.73 -15.27
CA LYS A 127 -7.07 0.54 -15.58
C LYS A 127 -7.72 -0.43 -14.60
N ARG A 128 -8.99 -0.21 -14.28
CA ARG A 128 -9.75 -1.14 -13.44
C ARG A 128 -9.83 -2.51 -14.11
N ALA A 129 -10.03 -3.56 -13.33
CA ALA A 129 -10.17 -4.93 -13.84
C ALA A 129 -11.38 -5.11 -14.80
N ASP A 130 -12.36 -4.20 -14.74
CA ASP A 130 -13.51 -4.11 -15.64
C ASP A 130 -13.25 -3.29 -16.93
N GLY A 131 -12.01 -2.80 -17.13
CA GLY A 131 -11.62 -2.00 -18.29
C GLY A 131 -11.93 -0.51 -18.18
N ALA A 132 -12.54 -0.04 -17.10
CA ALA A 132 -12.81 1.39 -16.91
C ALA A 132 -11.51 2.17 -16.57
N ASP A 133 -11.34 3.31 -17.24
CA ASP A 133 -10.21 4.23 -17.04
C ASP A 133 -10.56 5.27 -15.96
N ASP A 134 -9.64 5.52 -15.03
CA ASP A 134 -9.82 6.49 -13.94
C ASP A 134 -9.28 7.87 -14.31
N THR A 135 -9.45 8.28 -15.58
CA THR A 135 -9.19 9.67 -15.98
C THR A 135 -10.29 10.59 -15.43
N GLN A 136 -10.47 10.60 -14.11
CA GLN A 136 -11.13 11.67 -13.38
C GLN A 136 -10.06 12.29 -12.47
N THR A 137 -9.53 13.40 -13.00
CA THR A 137 -8.88 14.48 -12.29
C THR A 137 -9.39 14.59 -10.84
N PRO A 138 -8.53 14.79 -9.83
CA PRO A 138 -9.02 15.13 -8.50
C PRO A 138 -9.86 16.39 -8.63
N THR A 139 -11.18 16.28 -8.42
CA THR A 139 -12.06 17.43 -8.37
C THR A 139 -11.57 18.29 -7.22
N GLY A 140 -10.95 19.42 -7.59
CA GLY A 140 -10.51 20.44 -6.66
C GLY A 140 -11.68 20.99 -5.86
N GLU A 141 -11.31 21.57 -4.72
CA GLU A 141 -11.96 22.73 -4.12
C GLU A 141 -13.46 22.90 -4.40
N GLN A 142 -14.28 22.50 -3.43
CA GLN A 142 -15.49 23.28 -3.18
C GLN A 142 -15.03 24.64 -2.64
N GLU A 143 -14.88 25.60 -3.53
CA GLU A 143 -14.90 27.02 -3.16
C GLU A 143 -16.22 27.30 -2.42
N SER A 144 -16.08 27.65 -1.15
CA SER A 144 -17.11 28.33 -0.39
C SER A 144 -16.92 29.82 -0.61
N THR A 145 -17.83 30.48 -1.34
CA THR A 145 -18.23 31.86 -1.06
C THR A 145 -19.66 32.10 -1.51
#